data_AF-A0A1X6ZRZ9-F1
#
_entry.id   AF-A0A1X6ZRZ9-F1
#
_cell.length_a   1.000
_cell.length_b   1.000
_cell.length_c   1.000
_cell.angle_alpha   90.00
_cell.angle_beta   90.00
_cell.angle_gamma   90.00
#
_symmetry.space_group_name_H-M   'P 1'
#
loop_
_entity.id
_entity.type
_entity.pdbx_description
1 polymer ?
#
loop_
_entity_poly.entity_id
_entity_poly.type
_entity_poly.pdbx_seq_one_letter_code
_entity_poly.pdbx_strand_id
1 'polypeptide(L)'
;MPCLPRRARHRSMLRPMADADPGFAPAKVNLTLHVTGRRADGYHLLDSLVVFADLGDRLTVAADEALSLRVTGPMAAGVPTGADNLVLRAARLLDPEGAARITLDKHLPAAAGIGGGSSDAAAALRLLSRHWKRPMPDRVEALGADVPMCLDPRAQRVGGIGERSMIVGGLPELPAVLVNPGAPVATPAVFARMTRRDNAPMPPELPVLATPGAAAEWLAAQRNDLEGPACAVAPVIRDVLDALGDARLARMSGSGATCFGLYDRPDDARAAADRIAQTEPGWWVRVVTLNPSA
;
A
#
# COMPACT_ATOMS: atom_id res chain seq x y z
N MET A 1 16.67 48.13 -4.06
CA MET A 1 15.99 46.83 -4.18
C MET A 1 17.05 45.73 -4.12
N PRO A 2 17.14 44.93 -3.04
CA PRO A 2 18.13 43.86 -2.98
C PRO A 2 17.59 42.59 -3.65
N CYS A 3 18.43 41.99 -4.50
CA CYS A 3 18.22 40.69 -5.15
C CYS A 3 17.98 39.58 -4.12
N LEU A 4 16.85 38.88 -4.25
CA LEU A 4 16.60 37.61 -3.58
C LEU A 4 17.45 36.49 -4.20
N PRO A 5 18.13 35.64 -3.41
CA PRO A 5 18.86 34.51 -3.95
C PRO A 5 17.90 33.42 -4.44
N ARG A 6 18.14 32.93 -5.66
CA ARG A 6 17.44 31.78 -6.26
C ARG A 6 17.61 30.56 -5.36
N ARG A 7 16.49 30.01 -4.87
CA ARG A 7 16.45 28.72 -4.16
C ARG A 7 17.01 27.63 -5.06
N ALA A 8 18.08 26.98 -4.59
CA ALA A 8 18.65 25.79 -5.20
C ALA A 8 17.58 24.69 -5.25
N ARG A 9 17.31 24.17 -6.45
CA ARG A 9 16.50 22.96 -6.61
C ARG A 9 17.30 21.79 -6.04
N HIS A 10 16.89 21.26 -4.90
CA HIS A 10 17.36 19.95 -4.44
C HIS A 10 16.94 18.90 -5.47
N ARG A 11 17.86 18.56 -6.39
CA ARG A 11 17.81 17.29 -7.11
C ARG A 11 18.01 16.21 -6.05
N SER A 12 16.92 15.55 -5.66
CA SER A 12 16.98 14.26 -4.97
C SER A 12 17.74 13.30 -5.88
N MET A 13 19.02 13.05 -5.58
CA MET A 13 19.78 11.98 -6.20
C MET A 13 19.33 10.67 -5.54
N LEU A 14 18.22 10.13 -6.03
CA LEU A 14 17.80 8.77 -5.75
C LEU A 14 18.92 7.83 -6.22
N ARG A 15 19.67 7.25 -5.27
CA ARG A 15 20.45 6.04 -5.55
C ARG A 15 19.45 4.94 -5.91
N PRO A 16 19.52 4.30 -7.08
CA PRO A 16 18.67 3.16 -7.36
C PRO A 16 19.08 2.01 -6.44
N MET A 17 18.11 1.36 -5.79
CA MET A 17 18.29 -0.01 -5.28
C MET A 17 18.63 -0.89 -6.49
N ALA A 18 19.91 -1.21 -6.65
CA ALA A 18 20.43 -1.88 -7.84
C ALA A 18 20.02 -3.36 -7.95
N ASP A 19 19.49 -3.96 -6.88
CA ASP A 19 19.13 -5.39 -6.82
C ASP A 19 17.64 -5.69 -6.62
N ALA A 20 16.78 -4.67 -6.54
CA ALA A 20 15.34 -4.89 -6.41
C ALA A 20 14.73 -5.25 -7.79
N ASP A 21 14.03 -6.38 -7.85
CA ASP A 21 13.25 -6.78 -9.02
C ASP A 21 12.25 -5.67 -9.40
N PRO A 22 12.41 -5.01 -10.56
CA PRO A 22 11.53 -3.91 -10.98
C PRO A 22 10.08 -4.32 -11.14
N GLY A 23 9.83 -5.60 -11.42
CA GLY A 23 8.50 -6.16 -11.64
C GLY A 23 7.77 -6.54 -10.36
N PHE A 24 8.43 -6.54 -9.20
CA PHE A 24 7.77 -6.78 -7.94
C PHE A 24 6.89 -5.59 -7.54
N ALA A 25 5.64 -5.88 -7.19
CA ALA A 25 4.62 -4.92 -6.77
C ALA A 25 4.17 -5.26 -5.33
N PRO A 26 4.91 -4.82 -4.30
CA PRO A 26 4.64 -5.20 -2.91
C PRO A 26 3.30 -4.65 -2.41
N ALA A 27 2.66 -5.40 -1.51
CA ALA A 27 1.50 -4.93 -0.77
C ALA A 27 1.91 -3.76 0.12
N LYS A 28 1.10 -2.71 0.11
CA LYS A 28 1.23 -1.53 0.96
C LYS A 28 0.37 -1.72 2.20
N VAL A 29 0.89 -1.42 3.39
CA VAL A 29 0.14 -1.53 4.65
C VAL A 29 0.18 -0.19 5.38
N ASN A 30 -1.00 0.35 5.68
CA ASN A 30 -1.13 1.51 6.56
C ASN A 30 -1.06 1.01 8.02
N LEU A 31 0.11 1.14 8.65
CA LEU A 31 0.27 0.83 10.09
C LEU A 31 -0.56 1.78 10.96
N THR A 32 -0.77 3.00 10.48
CA THR A 32 -1.68 3.99 11.07
C THR A 32 -2.43 4.73 9.97
N LEU A 33 -3.58 5.33 10.27
CA LEU A 33 -4.30 6.21 9.35
C LEU A 33 -5.14 7.20 10.18
N HIS A 34 -4.63 8.41 10.35
CA HIS A 34 -5.31 9.48 11.08
C HIS A 34 -6.00 10.39 10.07
N VAL A 35 -7.29 10.66 10.26
CA VAL A 35 -8.05 11.63 9.48
C VAL A 35 -8.04 12.97 10.22
N THR A 36 -7.26 13.90 9.69
CA THR A 36 -6.86 15.15 10.37
C THR A 36 -7.63 16.38 9.92
N GLY A 37 -8.47 16.24 8.89
CA GLY A 37 -9.30 17.33 8.42
C GLY A 37 -10.11 16.93 7.18
N ARG A 38 -10.87 17.91 6.66
CA ARG A 38 -11.55 17.81 5.37
C ARG A 38 -11.37 19.11 4.60
N ARG A 39 -10.94 18.99 3.34
CA ARG A 39 -10.80 20.10 2.40
C ARG A 39 -12.16 20.56 1.90
N ALA A 40 -12.20 21.78 1.35
CA ALA A 40 -13.40 22.37 0.74
C ALA A 40 -13.92 21.57 -0.48
N ASP A 41 -13.04 20.88 -1.19
CA ASP A 41 -13.38 19.98 -2.31
C ASP A 41 -13.90 18.61 -1.87
N GLY A 42 -14.08 18.41 -0.56
CA GLY A 42 -14.69 17.22 0.01
C GLY A 42 -13.72 16.10 0.37
N TYR A 43 -12.45 16.17 -0.04
CA TYR A 43 -11.42 15.18 0.29
C TYR A 43 -10.94 15.30 1.74
N HIS A 44 -10.58 14.17 2.34
CA HIS A 44 -10.07 14.09 3.70
C HIS A 44 -8.56 14.26 3.76
N LEU A 45 -8.10 15.05 4.73
CA LEU A 45 -6.69 15.14 5.07
C LEU A 45 -6.32 13.95 5.94
N LEU A 46 -5.19 13.34 5.62
CA LEU A 46 -4.66 12.13 6.20
C LEU A 46 -3.28 12.41 6.81
N ASP A 47 -2.93 11.60 7.81
CA ASP A 47 -1.58 11.42 8.33
C ASP A 47 -1.41 9.94 8.67
N SER A 48 -0.56 9.24 7.92
CA SER A 48 -0.48 7.79 7.92
C SER A 48 0.97 7.32 7.87
N LEU A 49 1.29 6.33 8.70
CA LEU A 49 2.53 5.58 8.59
C LEU A 49 2.29 4.36 7.70
N VAL A 50 3.05 4.27 6.62
CA VAL A 50 2.90 3.24 5.59
C VAL A 50 4.20 2.44 5.47
N VAL A 51 4.06 1.11 5.36
CA VAL A 51 5.15 0.18 5.06
C VAL A 51 4.75 -0.75 3.92
N PHE A 52 5.72 -1.50 3.40
CA PHE A 52 5.51 -2.46 2.32
C PHE A 52 5.86 -3.87 2.79
N ALA A 53 5.16 -4.87 2.26
CA ALA A 53 5.41 -6.28 2.56
C ALA A 53 6.42 -6.91 1.60
N ASP A 54 7.05 -8.00 2.03
CA ASP A 54 7.76 -8.97 1.19
C ASP A 54 6.82 -9.81 0.29
N LEU A 55 5.52 -9.56 0.37
CA LEU A 55 4.47 -10.16 -0.46
C LEU A 55 3.91 -9.14 -1.43
N GLY A 56 3.69 -9.55 -2.67
CA GLY A 56 3.19 -8.68 -3.72
C GLY A 56 2.72 -9.42 -4.96
N ASP A 57 2.25 -8.64 -5.91
CA ASP A 57 2.04 -9.07 -7.28
C ASP A 57 3.37 -9.02 -8.05
N ARG A 58 3.38 -9.58 -9.26
CA ARG A 58 4.57 -9.57 -10.11
C ARG A 58 4.21 -9.26 -11.56
N LEU A 59 4.93 -8.31 -12.14
CA LEU A 59 4.78 -7.96 -13.55
C LEU A 59 5.99 -8.44 -14.34
N THR A 60 5.72 -8.82 -15.59
CA THR A 60 6.76 -9.04 -16.60
C THR A 60 6.36 -8.33 -17.88
N VAL A 61 7.37 -7.92 -18.66
CA VAL A 61 7.20 -7.20 -19.91
C VAL A 61 8.01 -7.91 -21.00
N ALA A 62 7.39 -8.12 -22.15
CA ALA A 62 8.04 -8.61 -23.35
C ALA A 62 7.71 -7.70 -24.54
N ALA A 63 8.58 -7.72 -25.55
CA ALA A 63 8.32 -7.03 -26.82
C ALA A 63 7.09 -7.65 -27.50
N ASP A 64 6.28 -6.80 -28.12
CA ASP A 64 5.09 -7.15 -28.89
C ASP A 64 4.78 -6.01 -29.88
N GLU A 65 3.92 -6.26 -30.86
CA GLU A 65 3.50 -5.26 -31.86
C GLU A 65 2.39 -4.33 -31.33
N ALA A 66 1.72 -4.72 -30.25
CA ALA A 66 0.67 -3.92 -29.61
C ALA A 66 0.80 -3.92 -28.08
N LEU A 67 0.29 -2.88 -27.43
CA LEU A 67 0.15 -2.86 -25.97
C LEU A 67 -0.97 -3.81 -25.54
N SER A 68 -0.61 -4.84 -24.76
CA SER A 68 -1.57 -5.81 -24.23
C SER A 68 -1.28 -6.15 -22.77
N LEU A 69 -2.34 -6.52 -22.04
CA LEU A 69 -2.25 -6.98 -20.66
C LEU A 69 -2.87 -8.38 -20.54
N ARG A 70 -2.06 -9.33 -20.06
CA ARG A 70 -2.52 -10.64 -19.59
C ARG A 70 -2.47 -10.65 -18.06
N VAL A 71 -3.53 -11.14 -17.43
CA VAL A 71 -3.57 -11.33 -15.97
C VAL A 71 -3.59 -12.82 -15.66
N THR A 72 -2.72 -13.26 -14.76
CA THR A 72 -2.61 -14.63 -14.25
C THR A 72 -2.62 -14.64 -12.72
N GLY A 73 -2.54 -15.82 -12.12
CA GLY A 73 -2.45 -15.97 -10.67
C GLY A 73 -3.80 -16.22 -9.99
N PRO A 74 -3.77 -16.60 -8.70
CA PRO A 74 -4.95 -16.97 -7.92
C PRO A 74 -5.95 -15.81 -7.74
N MET A 75 -5.49 -14.56 -7.82
CA MET A 75 -6.35 -13.36 -7.69
C MET A 75 -6.63 -12.68 -9.04
N ALA A 76 -6.45 -13.40 -10.16
CA ALA A 76 -6.70 -12.84 -11.50
C ALA A 76 -8.18 -12.55 -11.80
N ALA A 77 -9.09 -13.33 -11.19
CA ALA A 77 -10.50 -13.24 -11.48
C ALA A 77 -11.05 -11.85 -11.14
N GLY A 78 -11.73 -11.22 -12.11
CA GLY A 78 -12.32 -9.88 -11.94
C GLY A 78 -11.34 -8.71 -12.05
N VAL A 79 -10.05 -8.94 -12.29
CA VAL A 79 -9.10 -7.86 -12.59
C VAL A 79 -9.41 -7.30 -13.98
N PRO A 80 -9.67 -5.99 -14.13
CA PRO A 80 -9.94 -5.40 -15.43
C PRO A 80 -8.74 -5.58 -16.37
N THR A 81 -8.96 -5.89 -17.64
CA THR A 81 -7.90 -5.94 -18.68
C THR A 81 -8.04 -4.80 -19.70
N GLY A 82 -9.02 -3.93 -19.50
CA GLY A 82 -9.37 -2.82 -20.38
C GLY A 82 -8.61 -1.53 -20.08
N ALA A 83 -9.07 -0.44 -20.70
CA ALA A 83 -8.42 0.87 -20.60
C ALA A 83 -8.41 1.47 -19.19
N ASP A 84 -9.27 0.98 -18.30
CA ASP A 84 -9.40 1.37 -16.91
C ASP A 84 -8.32 0.74 -15.99
N ASN A 85 -7.67 -0.36 -16.41
CA ASN A 85 -6.61 -0.99 -15.63
C ASN A 85 -5.41 -0.03 -15.42
N LEU A 86 -4.98 0.15 -14.18
CA LEU A 86 -3.90 1.07 -13.82
C LEU A 86 -2.54 0.74 -14.46
N VAL A 87 -2.25 -0.53 -14.76
CA VAL A 87 -1.05 -0.96 -15.51
C VAL A 87 -1.09 -0.43 -16.94
N LEU A 88 -2.23 -0.55 -17.62
CA LEU A 88 -2.39 -0.03 -18.98
C LEU A 88 -2.43 1.51 -19.00
N ARG A 89 -3.02 2.14 -17.98
CA ARG A 89 -2.96 3.59 -17.81
C ARG A 89 -1.53 4.09 -17.56
N ALA A 90 -0.76 3.37 -16.74
CA ALA A 90 0.65 3.65 -16.50
C ALA A 90 1.48 3.54 -17.79
N ALA A 91 1.27 2.48 -18.57
CA ALA A 91 1.91 2.30 -19.86
C ALA A 91 1.65 3.47 -20.81
N ARG A 92 0.38 3.86 -20.98
CA ARG A 92 0.00 5.00 -21.84
C ARG A 92 0.49 6.36 -21.32
N LEU A 93 0.57 6.53 -20.00
CA LEU A 93 1.13 7.75 -19.41
C LEU A 93 2.63 7.88 -19.70
N LEU A 94 3.35 6.75 -19.72
CA LEU A 94 4.78 6.70 -20.01
C LEU A 94 5.08 6.89 -21.50
N ASP A 95 4.39 6.15 -22.37
CA ASP A 95 4.51 6.28 -23.83
C ASP A 95 3.17 5.91 -24.49
N PRO A 96 2.41 6.88 -25.04
CA PRO A 96 1.12 6.62 -25.70
C PRO A 96 1.20 5.66 -26.89
N GLU A 97 2.35 5.63 -27.57
CA GLU A 97 2.61 4.78 -28.75
C GLU A 97 3.40 3.51 -28.39
N GLY A 98 3.71 3.31 -27.10
CA GLY A 98 4.50 2.19 -26.62
C GLY A 98 3.78 0.85 -26.82
N ALA A 99 4.44 -0.11 -27.46
CA ALA A 99 3.97 -1.48 -27.62
C ALA A 99 4.73 -2.43 -26.70
N ALA A 100 3.99 -3.31 -26.03
CA ALA A 100 4.53 -4.33 -25.14
C ALA A 100 3.44 -5.31 -24.71
N ARG A 101 3.83 -6.56 -24.50
CA ARG A 101 3.00 -7.54 -23.79
C ARG A 101 3.37 -7.53 -22.32
N ILE A 102 2.42 -7.11 -21.50
CA ILE A 102 2.54 -7.08 -20.05
C ILE A 102 1.83 -8.31 -19.49
N THR A 103 2.48 -9.06 -18.60
CA THR A 103 1.83 -10.11 -17.82
C THR A 103 1.85 -9.73 -16.34
N LEU A 104 0.68 -9.62 -15.73
CA LEU A 104 0.48 -9.38 -14.30
C LEU A 104 0.10 -10.69 -13.63
N ASP A 105 0.98 -11.21 -12.78
CA ASP A 105 0.69 -12.33 -11.90
C ASP A 105 0.11 -11.83 -10.58
N LYS A 106 -1.20 -11.97 -10.43
CA LYS A 106 -2.01 -11.35 -9.38
C LYS A 106 -2.20 -12.27 -8.19
N HIS A 107 -1.65 -11.86 -7.06
CA HIS A 107 -1.66 -12.57 -5.77
C HIS A 107 -2.36 -11.76 -4.66
N LEU A 108 -2.38 -10.43 -4.76
CA LEU A 108 -3.04 -9.57 -3.77
C LEU A 108 -4.53 -9.44 -4.08
N PRO A 109 -5.43 -9.48 -3.08
CA PRO A 109 -6.85 -9.22 -3.28
C PRO A 109 -7.10 -7.79 -3.80
N ALA A 110 -8.10 -7.65 -4.66
CA ALA A 110 -8.53 -6.35 -5.18
C ALA A 110 -9.27 -5.54 -4.11
N ALA A 111 -9.21 -4.20 -4.20
CA ALA A 111 -9.97 -3.26 -3.34
C ALA A 111 -9.85 -3.55 -1.82
N ALA A 112 -8.65 -3.93 -1.38
CA ALA A 112 -8.42 -4.55 -0.08
C ALA A 112 -7.76 -3.63 0.97
N GLY A 113 -7.57 -2.35 0.67
CA GLY A 113 -6.87 -1.42 1.58
C GLY A 113 -5.35 -1.61 1.64
N ILE A 114 -4.80 -2.41 0.72
CA ILE A 114 -3.35 -2.72 0.62
C ILE A 114 -2.67 -2.27 -0.67
N GLY A 115 -3.32 -1.39 -1.43
CA GLY A 115 -2.68 -0.68 -2.56
C GLY A 115 -2.25 -1.52 -3.77
N GLY A 116 -2.76 -2.76 -3.95
CA GLY A 116 -2.32 -3.67 -5.01
C GLY A 116 -2.26 -3.04 -6.41
N GLY A 117 -3.36 -2.45 -6.90
CA GLY A 117 -3.37 -1.83 -8.22
C GLY A 117 -2.44 -0.62 -8.39
N SER A 118 -2.19 0.13 -7.31
CA SER A 118 -1.21 1.24 -7.33
C SER A 118 0.23 0.73 -7.35
N SER A 119 0.49 -0.38 -6.65
CA SER A 119 1.76 -1.08 -6.68
C SER A 119 2.02 -1.70 -8.06
N ASP A 120 1.00 -2.29 -8.68
CA ASP A 120 1.04 -2.84 -10.04
C ASP A 120 1.41 -1.74 -11.06
N ALA A 121 0.76 -0.58 -10.95
CA ALA A 121 1.05 0.58 -11.81
C ALA A 121 2.49 1.07 -11.65
N ALA A 122 2.99 1.16 -10.41
CA ALA A 122 4.36 1.55 -10.13
C ALA A 122 5.38 0.55 -10.69
N ALA A 123 5.12 -0.76 -10.56
CA ALA A 123 5.94 -1.80 -11.16
C ALA A 123 5.92 -1.75 -12.69
N ALA A 124 4.76 -1.50 -13.30
CA ALA A 124 4.62 -1.31 -14.73
C ALA A 124 5.47 -0.12 -15.22
N LEU A 125 5.40 1.02 -14.52
CA LEU A 125 6.23 2.19 -14.83
C LEU A 125 7.73 1.86 -14.76
N ARG A 126 8.19 1.15 -13.72
CA ARG A 126 9.59 0.73 -13.58
C ARG A 126 10.03 -0.18 -14.74
N LEU A 127 9.24 -1.20 -15.06
CA LEU A 127 9.56 -2.16 -16.12
C LEU A 127 9.54 -1.51 -17.51
N LEU A 128 8.49 -0.76 -17.83
CA LEU A 128 8.31 -0.15 -19.15
C LEU A 128 9.30 1.00 -19.38
N SER A 129 9.65 1.77 -18.34
CA SER A 129 10.71 2.77 -18.42
C SER A 129 12.03 2.13 -18.87
N ARG A 130 12.37 0.98 -18.31
CA ARG A 130 13.56 0.21 -18.71
C ARG A 130 13.40 -0.40 -20.11
N HIS A 131 12.24 -1.01 -20.39
CA HIS A 131 11.97 -1.71 -21.65
C HIS A 131 11.97 -0.78 -22.87
N TRP A 132 11.28 0.35 -22.77
CA TRP A 132 11.19 1.36 -23.83
C TRP A 132 12.30 2.43 -23.76
N LYS A 133 13.20 2.34 -22.77
CA LYS A 133 14.27 3.32 -22.52
C LYS A 133 13.74 4.76 -22.40
N ARG A 134 12.61 4.91 -21.71
CA ARG A 134 11.94 6.19 -21.45
C ARG A 134 12.17 6.64 -20.01
N PRO A 135 12.31 7.95 -19.74
CA PRO A 135 12.33 8.45 -18.37
C PRO A 135 10.97 8.21 -17.70
N MET A 136 10.94 8.17 -16.37
CA MET A 136 9.69 8.16 -15.61
C MET A 136 8.83 9.38 -16.00
N PRO A 137 7.52 9.24 -16.22
CA PRO A 137 6.69 10.36 -16.65
C PRO A 137 6.49 11.34 -15.50
N ASP A 138 6.22 12.59 -15.84
CA ASP A 138 5.73 13.56 -14.88
C ASP A 138 4.28 13.20 -14.48
N ARG A 139 3.79 13.77 -13.37
CA ARG A 139 2.37 13.69 -12.95
C ARG A 139 1.86 12.27 -12.65
N VAL A 140 2.70 11.38 -12.11
CA VAL A 140 2.35 10.00 -11.73
C VAL A 140 1.13 9.93 -10.80
N GLU A 141 0.90 10.96 -9.98
CA GLU A 141 -0.28 11.07 -9.11
C GLU A 141 -1.62 11.07 -9.86
N ALA A 142 -1.63 11.34 -11.18
CA ALA A 142 -2.82 11.20 -12.03
C ALA A 142 -3.30 9.74 -12.17
N LEU A 143 -2.43 8.75 -11.89
CA LEU A 143 -2.81 7.34 -11.83
C LEU A 143 -3.48 6.98 -10.50
N GLY A 144 -3.23 7.77 -9.45
CA GLY A 144 -3.78 7.58 -8.11
C GLY A 144 -2.82 8.08 -7.04
N ALA A 145 -3.35 8.52 -5.90
CA ALA A 145 -2.56 9.10 -4.80
C ALA A 145 -1.52 8.14 -4.21
N ASP A 146 -1.78 6.83 -4.29
CA ASP A 146 -0.88 5.80 -3.76
C ASP A 146 0.28 5.44 -4.72
N VAL A 147 0.16 5.74 -6.03
CA VAL A 147 1.18 5.33 -7.02
C VAL A 147 2.55 5.97 -6.78
N PRO A 148 2.67 7.27 -6.45
CA PRO A 148 3.96 7.88 -6.16
C PRO A 148 4.73 7.19 -5.02
N MET A 149 4.07 6.83 -3.92
CA MET A 149 4.76 6.12 -2.83
C MET A 149 5.12 4.67 -3.20
N CYS A 150 4.36 4.02 -4.08
CA CYS A 150 4.65 2.67 -4.57
C CYS A 150 5.85 2.62 -5.54
N LEU A 151 6.29 3.75 -6.10
CA LEU A 151 7.52 3.82 -6.92
C LEU A 151 8.77 3.52 -6.11
N ASP A 152 8.76 3.90 -4.83
CA ASP A 152 9.85 3.73 -3.87
C ASP A 152 9.31 3.06 -2.61
N PRO A 153 9.25 1.71 -2.58
CA PRO A 153 8.51 0.93 -1.58
C PRO A 153 9.24 0.84 -0.23
N ARG A 154 9.62 1.98 0.32
CA ARG A 154 10.19 2.14 1.67
C ARG A 154 9.16 2.68 2.64
N ALA A 155 9.39 2.49 3.93
CA ALA A 155 8.55 3.07 4.98
C ALA A 155 8.41 4.58 4.79
N GLN A 156 7.17 5.07 4.83
CA GLN A 156 6.84 6.46 4.53
C GLN A 156 5.78 7.00 5.48
N ARG A 157 5.94 8.26 5.91
CA ARG A 157 4.84 9.05 6.47
C ARG A 157 4.14 9.78 5.31
N VAL A 158 2.84 9.55 5.19
CA VAL A 158 2.00 10.05 4.12
C VAL A 158 0.99 11.04 4.69
N GLY A 159 0.95 12.24 4.11
CA GLY A 159 0.07 13.34 4.51
C GLY A 159 -0.77 13.89 3.34
N GLY A 160 -1.61 14.88 3.66
CA GLY A 160 -2.51 15.48 2.67
C GLY A 160 -3.65 14.55 2.32
N ILE A 161 -4.04 14.46 1.06
CA ILE A 161 -4.98 13.46 0.54
C ILE A 161 -4.27 12.17 0.09
N GLY A 162 -3.01 11.97 0.48
CA GLY A 162 -2.14 10.87 0.06
C GLY A 162 -0.97 11.30 -0.83
N GLU A 163 -0.94 12.56 -1.29
CA GLU A 163 0.02 13.08 -2.27
C GLU A 163 1.37 13.51 -1.68
N ARG A 164 1.45 13.66 -0.36
CA ARG A 164 2.68 14.09 0.32
C ARG A 164 3.29 12.92 1.05
N SER A 165 4.37 12.34 0.52
CA SER A 165 5.10 11.28 1.21
C SER A 165 6.51 11.71 1.59
N MET A 166 6.96 11.21 2.74
CA MET A 166 8.33 11.37 3.24
C MET A 166 8.82 10.02 3.71
N ILE A 167 9.98 9.59 3.23
CA ILE A 167 10.63 8.35 3.70
C ILE A 167 11.01 8.53 5.17
N VAL A 168 10.72 7.51 5.96
CA VAL A 168 11.04 7.45 7.38
C VAL A 168 11.92 6.25 7.66
N GLY A 169 12.82 6.40 8.63
CA GLY A 169 13.64 5.30 9.15
C GLY A 169 13.22 4.93 10.56
N GLY A 170 14.00 4.06 11.21
CA GLY A 170 13.78 3.69 12.61
C GLY A 170 12.60 2.76 12.83
N LEU A 171 12.13 2.04 11.81
CA LEU A 171 11.22 0.91 11.95
C LEU A 171 12.00 -0.39 11.72
N PRO A 172 11.77 -1.44 12.51
CA PRO A 172 12.37 -2.74 12.28
C PRO A 172 11.60 -3.49 11.19
N GLU A 173 12.11 -4.66 10.82
CA GLU A 173 11.28 -5.66 10.15
C GLU A 173 10.18 -6.13 11.11
N LEU A 174 8.98 -6.33 10.59
CA LEU A 174 7.80 -6.69 11.39
C LEU A 174 7.23 -8.02 10.89
N PRO A 175 7.40 -9.12 11.64
CA PRO A 175 6.66 -10.35 11.40
C PRO A 175 5.15 -10.09 11.50
N ALA A 176 4.41 -10.43 10.45
CA ALA A 176 3.00 -10.12 10.39
C ALA A 176 2.17 -11.19 9.69
N VAL A 177 0.86 -11.14 9.94
CA VAL A 177 -0.14 -11.88 9.17
C VAL A 177 -1.08 -10.86 8.54
N LEU A 178 -1.32 -10.96 7.23
CA LEU A 178 -2.37 -10.23 6.53
C LEU A 178 -3.58 -11.15 6.36
N VAL A 179 -4.76 -10.65 6.70
CA VAL A 179 -6.02 -11.37 6.59
C VAL A 179 -7.03 -10.50 5.84
N ASN A 180 -7.62 -11.03 4.77
CA ASN A 180 -8.70 -10.37 4.04
C ASN A 180 -9.90 -11.31 3.94
N PRO A 181 -11.10 -10.89 4.40
CA PRO A 181 -12.28 -11.74 4.42
C PRO A 181 -13.00 -11.85 3.06
N GLY A 182 -12.47 -11.26 1.99
CA GLY A 182 -13.11 -11.18 0.68
C GLY A 182 -14.27 -10.19 0.60
N ALA A 183 -14.52 -9.41 1.66
CA ALA A 183 -15.64 -8.47 1.72
C ALA A 183 -15.38 -7.22 0.87
N PRO A 184 -16.30 -6.86 -0.05
CA PRO A 184 -16.16 -5.63 -0.83
C PRO A 184 -16.47 -4.42 0.05
N VAL A 185 -15.47 -3.55 0.24
CA VAL A 185 -15.62 -2.33 1.03
C VAL A 185 -15.25 -1.12 0.17
N ALA A 186 -16.26 -0.37 -0.24
CA ALA A 186 -16.05 0.85 -1.02
C ALA A 186 -15.53 1.97 -0.10
N THR A 187 -14.34 2.49 -0.38
CA THR A 187 -13.73 3.60 0.38
C THR A 187 -14.68 4.78 0.63
N PRO A 188 -15.48 5.26 -0.34
CA PRO A 188 -16.45 6.33 -0.08
C PRO A 188 -17.51 5.98 0.98
N ALA A 189 -17.96 4.72 1.03
CA ALA A 189 -18.94 4.27 2.01
C ALA A 189 -18.37 4.30 3.44
N VAL A 190 -17.08 3.97 3.60
CA VAL A 190 -16.37 4.04 4.89
C VAL A 190 -16.24 5.49 5.35
N PHE A 191 -15.78 6.40 4.49
CA PHE A 191 -15.68 7.83 4.82
C PHE A 191 -17.05 8.47 5.15
N ALA A 192 -18.12 8.02 4.50
CA ALA A 192 -19.48 8.48 4.77
C ALA A 192 -19.96 8.12 6.19
N ARG A 193 -19.46 7.01 6.77
CA ARG A 193 -19.79 6.57 8.13
C ARG A 193 -18.97 7.25 9.22
N MET A 194 -17.96 8.06 8.88
CA MET A 194 -17.19 8.81 9.88
C MET A 194 -18.03 9.89 10.57
N THR A 195 -18.01 9.87 11.90
CA THR A 195 -18.64 10.91 12.74
C THR A 195 -17.70 12.09 13.00
N ARG A 196 -16.40 11.83 13.10
CA ARG A 196 -15.35 12.83 13.34
C ARG A 196 -14.29 12.81 12.23
N ARG A 197 -13.84 13.98 11.80
CA ARG A 197 -12.94 14.15 10.64
C ARG A 197 -11.81 15.14 10.87
N ASP A 198 -11.59 15.55 12.12
CA ASP A 198 -10.63 16.57 12.57
C ASP A 198 -9.80 16.05 13.75
N ASN A 199 -9.39 14.78 13.67
CA ASN A 199 -8.62 14.15 14.73
C ASN A 199 -7.19 14.69 14.75
N ALA A 200 -6.52 14.55 15.91
CA ALA A 200 -5.12 14.94 16.02
C ALA A 200 -4.22 14.07 15.10
N PRO A 201 -3.22 14.68 14.44
CA PRO A 201 -2.20 13.94 13.68
C PRO A 201 -1.37 13.04 14.60
N MET A 202 -0.54 12.17 14.01
CA MET A 202 0.52 11.51 14.75
C MET A 202 1.53 12.54 15.30
N PRO A 203 2.30 12.21 16.34
CA PRO A 203 3.40 13.05 16.80
C PRO A 203 4.29 13.55 15.64
N PRO A 204 4.79 14.79 15.68
CA PRO A 204 5.58 15.36 14.59
C PRO A 204 6.85 14.55 14.32
N GLU A 205 7.48 14.02 15.37
CA GLU A 205 8.64 13.14 15.28
C GLU A 205 8.21 11.69 15.54
N LEU A 206 8.64 10.80 14.64
CA LEU A 206 8.46 9.36 14.83
C LEU A 206 9.60 8.84 15.71
N PRO A 207 9.32 7.99 16.71
CA PRO A 207 10.36 7.38 17.52
C PRO A 207 11.19 6.40 16.68
N VAL A 208 12.42 6.13 17.14
CA VAL A 208 13.20 4.99 16.66
C VAL A 208 12.75 3.75 17.42
N LEU A 209 12.21 2.78 16.70
CA LEU A 209 11.64 1.54 17.20
C LEU A 209 12.60 0.39 16.87
N ALA A 210 13.27 -0.13 17.88
CA ALA A 210 14.34 -1.11 17.69
C ALA A 210 13.85 -2.55 17.47
N THR A 211 12.65 -2.89 17.93
CA THR A 211 12.12 -4.26 17.91
C THR A 211 10.66 -4.29 17.47
N PRO A 212 10.15 -5.43 16.96
CA PRO A 212 8.73 -5.58 16.63
C PRO A 212 7.81 -5.25 17.81
N GLY A 213 8.15 -5.72 19.02
CA GLY A 213 7.37 -5.42 20.24
C GLY A 213 7.32 -3.93 20.56
N ALA A 214 8.45 -3.21 20.51
CA ALA A 214 8.47 -1.76 20.73
C ALA A 214 7.66 -1.01 19.66
N ALA A 215 7.74 -1.45 18.41
CA ALA A 215 6.94 -0.89 17.32
C ALA A 215 5.44 -1.11 17.54
N ALA A 216 5.02 -2.33 17.91
CA ALA A 216 3.64 -2.64 18.21
C ALA A 216 3.10 -1.82 19.40
N GLU A 217 3.89 -1.64 20.46
CA GLU A 217 3.52 -0.83 21.62
C GLU A 217 3.26 0.63 21.25
N TRP A 218 4.18 1.26 20.49
CA TRP A 218 3.97 2.63 20.02
C TRP A 218 2.76 2.73 19.07
N LEU A 219 2.62 1.76 18.17
CA LEU A 219 1.51 1.70 17.22
C LEU A 219 0.16 1.52 17.93
N ALA A 220 0.10 0.84 19.08
CA ALA A 220 -1.13 0.65 19.87
C ALA A 220 -1.69 1.98 20.41
N ALA A 221 -0.83 2.99 20.62
CA ALA A 221 -1.26 4.35 20.95
C ALA A 221 -1.73 5.17 19.73
N GLN A 222 -1.54 4.65 18.51
CA GLN A 222 -1.98 5.26 17.25
C GLN A 222 -3.31 4.66 16.79
N ARG A 223 -3.85 5.12 15.66
CA ARG A 223 -5.19 4.76 15.19
C ARG A 223 -5.22 4.42 13.70
N ASN A 224 -6.26 3.68 13.32
CA ASN A 224 -6.86 3.82 12.00
C ASN A 224 -8.28 4.38 12.20
N ASP A 225 -8.47 5.66 11.90
CA ASP A 225 -9.75 6.36 12.11
C ASP A 225 -10.87 5.84 11.18
N LEU A 226 -10.52 5.02 10.18
CA LEU A 226 -11.49 4.36 9.27
C LEU A 226 -11.91 2.97 9.74
N GLU A 227 -11.24 2.37 10.73
CA GLU A 227 -11.52 1.00 11.18
C GLU A 227 -12.93 0.85 11.75
N GLY A 228 -13.31 1.69 12.73
CA GLY A 228 -14.66 1.70 13.27
C GLY A 228 -15.76 1.87 12.20
N PRO A 229 -15.66 2.92 11.34
CA PRO A 229 -16.55 3.10 10.20
C PRO A 229 -16.58 1.90 9.24
N ALA A 230 -15.44 1.26 8.96
CA ALA A 230 -15.38 0.11 8.07
C ALA A 230 -16.05 -1.12 8.69
N CYS A 231 -15.84 -1.39 9.98
CA CYS A 231 -16.55 -2.44 10.71
C CYS A 231 -18.06 -2.21 10.74
N ALA A 232 -18.53 -0.97 10.69
CA ALA A 232 -19.96 -0.67 10.56
C ALA A 232 -20.51 -0.94 9.14
N VAL A 233 -19.67 -0.82 8.11
CA VAL A 233 -20.02 -1.15 6.72
C VAL A 233 -19.97 -2.66 6.47
N ALA A 234 -18.92 -3.32 6.97
CA ALA A 234 -18.68 -4.75 6.82
C ALA A 234 -18.29 -5.34 8.20
N PRO A 235 -19.27 -5.83 8.98
CA PRO A 235 -19.02 -6.38 10.32
C PRO A 235 -17.97 -7.49 10.38
N VAL A 236 -17.80 -8.27 9.29
CA VAL A 236 -16.78 -9.33 9.18
C VAL A 236 -15.34 -8.83 9.39
N ILE A 237 -15.07 -7.53 9.21
CA ILE A 237 -13.77 -6.95 9.56
C ILE A 237 -13.49 -7.12 11.06
N ARG A 238 -14.52 -7.03 11.92
CA ARG A 238 -14.39 -7.27 13.35
C ARG A 238 -14.04 -8.72 13.65
N ASP A 239 -14.70 -9.67 12.98
CA ASP A 239 -14.39 -11.09 13.11
C ASP A 239 -12.92 -11.38 12.74
N VAL A 240 -12.40 -10.71 11.71
CA VAL A 240 -10.99 -10.79 11.32
C VAL A 240 -10.06 -10.21 12.40
N LEU A 241 -10.39 -9.05 12.97
CA LEU A 241 -9.62 -8.43 14.06
C LEU A 241 -9.62 -9.33 15.31
N ASP A 242 -10.76 -9.94 15.64
CA ASP A 242 -10.90 -10.86 16.77
C ASP A 242 -10.08 -12.15 16.54
N ALA A 243 -10.05 -12.67 15.31
CA ALA A 243 -9.22 -13.83 14.94
C ALA A 243 -7.70 -13.55 15.04
N LEU A 244 -7.31 -12.28 14.94
CA LEU A 244 -5.95 -11.76 15.14
C LEU A 244 -5.68 -11.34 16.60
N GLY A 245 -6.56 -11.67 17.55
CA GLY A 245 -6.50 -11.20 18.94
C GLY A 245 -5.28 -11.67 19.74
N ASP A 246 -4.48 -12.61 19.25
CA ASP A 246 -3.21 -13.04 19.84
C ASP A 246 -2.00 -12.21 19.35
N ALA A 247 -2.18 -11.35 18.36
CA ALA A 247 -1.14 -10.44 17.89
C ALA A 247 -0.80 -9.38 18.96
N ARG A 248 0.43 -8.86 18.92
CA ARG A 248 0.82 -7.66 19.72
C ARG A 248 -0.02 -6.44 19.34
N LEU A 249 -0.43 -6.39 18.09
CA LEU A 249 -1.35 -5.40 17.54
C LEU A 249 -2.11 -6.04 16.38
N ALA A 250 -3.44 -5.93 16.40
CA ALA A 250 -4.29 -6.19 15.26
C ALA A 250 -4.93 -4.87 14.80
N ARG A 251 -4.94 -4.61 13.48
CA ARG A 251 -5.51 -3.37 12.91
C ARG A 251 -5.87 -3.55 11.44
N MET A 252 -6.86 -2.79 10.97
CA MET A 252 -7.21 -2.69 9.56
C MET A 252 -6.20 -1.82 8.79
N SER A 253 -5.82 -2.21 7.57
CA SER A 253 -5.03 -1.37 6.66
C SER A 253 -5.94 -0.53 5.76
N GLY A 254 -5.63 0.77 5.64
CA GLY A 254 -6.31 1.69 4.74
C GLY A 254 -7.79 1.83 5.10
N SER A 255 -8.66 1.72 4.10
CA SER A 255 -10.12 1.66 4.27
C SER A 255 -10.66 0.22 4.37
N GLY A 256 -9.78 -0.78 4.45
CA GLY A 256 -10.14 -2.20 4.51
C GLY A 256 -10.41 -2.82 3.13
N ALA A 257 -10.82 -4.10 3.08
CA ALA A 257 -11.15 -4.97 4.23
C ALA A 257 -9.96 -5.74 4.83
N THR A 258 -8.73 -5.59 4.33
CA THR A 258 -7.57 -6.32 4.91
C THR A 258 -7.22 -5.79 6.29
N CYS A 259 -7.03 -6.70 7.23
CA CYS A 259 -6.42 -6.47 8.52
C CYS A 259 -5.03 -7.10 8.60
N PHE A 260 -4.21 -6.61 9.52
CA PHE A 260 -2.92 -7.17 9.82
C PHE A 260 -2.76 -7.41 11.32
N GLY A 261 -2.05 -8.48 11.68
CA GLY A 261 -1.54 -8.72 13.03
C GLY A 261 -0.02 -8.63 13.05
N LEU A 262 0.57 -7.97 14.06
CA LEU A 262 2.01 -7.91 14.29
C LEU A 262 2.45 -8.88 15.39
N TYR A 263 3.58 -9.55 15.17
CA TYR A 263 4.11 -10.57 16.07
C TYR A 263 5.60 -10.30 16.37
N ASP A 264 6.10 -10.82 17.49
CA ASP A 264 7.51 -10.68 17.84
C ASP A 264 8.40 -11.55 16.96
N ARG A 265 7.91 -12.73 16.56
CA ARG A 265 8.66 -13.73 15.80
C ARG A 265 7.89 -14.20 14.56
N PRO A 266 8.61 -14.55 13.47
CA PRO A 266 7.99 -15.17 12.28
C PRO A 266 7.23 -16.47 12.57
N ASP A 267 7.69 -17.27 13.54
CA ASP A 267 7.03 -18.52 13.92
C ASP A 267 5.65 -18.28 14.54
N ASP A 268 5.50 -17.22 15.33
CA ASP A 268 4.22 -16.84 15.96
C ASP A 268 3.22 -16.39 14.89
N ALA A 269 3.68 -15.58 13.93
CA ALA A 269 2.88 -15.18 12.77
C ALA A 269 2.43 -16.40 11.94
N ARG A 270 3.32 -17.39 11.76
CA ARG A 270 2.99 -18.65 11.06
C ARG A 270 1.89 -19.42 11.79
N ALA A 271 2.04 -19.62 13.09
CA ALA A 271 1.06 -20.35 13.90
C ALA A 271 -0.31 -19.66 13.89
N ALA A 272 -0.35 -18.33 13.96
CA ALA A 272 -1.59 -17.57 13.86
C ALA A 272 -2.23 -17.69 12.47
N ALA A 273 -1.44 -17.56 11.40
CA ALA A 273 -1.94 -17.73 10.03
C ALA A 273 -2.53 -19.12 9.78
N ASP A 274 -1.86 -20.18 10.24
CA ASP A 274 -2.33 -21.56 10.08
C ASP A 274 -3.64 -21.79 10.84
N ARG A 275 -3.74 -21.28 12.08
CA ARG A 275 -4.97 -21.36 12.88
C ARG A 275 -6.15 -20.63 12.22
N ILE A 276 -5.91 -19.41 11.73
CA ILE A 276 -6.95 -18.59 11.06
C ILE A 276 -7.38 -19.27 9.76
N ALA A 277 -6.44 -19.75 8.93
CA ALA A 277 -6.76 -20.43 7.68
C ALA A 277 -7.52 -21.76 7.89
N GLN A 278 -7.26 -22.47 8.99
CA GLN A 278 -8.02 -23.67 9.35
C GLN A 278 -9.45 -23.36 9.82
N THR A 279 -9.62 -22.28 10.59
CA THR A 279 -10.93 -21.90 11.14
C THR A 279 -11.80 -21.21 10.09
N GLU A 280 -11.18 -20.40 9.24
CA GLU A 280 -11.83 -19.54 8.25
C GLU A 280 -11.23 -19.78 6.85
N PRO A 281 -11.49 -20.95 6.21
CA PRO A 281 -10.85 -21.34 4.96
C PRO A 281 -11.24 -20.46 3.75
N GLY A 282 -12.28 -19.64 3.88
CA GLY A 282 -12.69 -18.66 2.87
C GLY A 282 -11.89 -17.37 2.89
N TRP A 283 -11.11 -17.10 3.95
CA TRP A 283 -10.32 -15.88 4.07
C TRP A 283 -8.97 -16.01 3.37
N TRP A 284 -8.53 -14.91 2.76
CA TRP A 284 -7.16 -14.82 2.27
C TRP A 284 -6.23 -14.50 3.44
N VAL A 285 -5.38 -15.46 3.81
CA VAL A 285 -4.43 -15.35 4.92
C VAL A 285 -3.00 -15.50 4.41
N ARG A 286 -2.11 -14.58 4.74
CA ARG A 286 -0.69 -14.64 4.35
C ARG A 286 0.23 -14.19 5.48
N VAL A 287 1.25 -15.00 5.74
CA VAL A 287 2.40 -14.59 6.56
C VAL A 287 3.29 -13.70 5.72
N VAL A 288 3.74 -12.58 6.28
CA VAL A 288 4.60 -11.60 5.60
C VAL A 288 5.61 -11.01 6.58
N THR A 289 6.66 -10.43 6.03
CA THR A 289 7.51 -9.46 6.71
C THR A 289 7.14 -8.08 6.20
N LEU A 290 6.67 -7.20 7.09
CA LEU A 290 6.49 -5.79 6.74
C LEU A 290 7.78 -5.02 7.01
N ASN A 291 8.04 -4.02 6.16
CA ASN A 291 9.29 -3.26 6.17
C ASN A 291 10.54 -4.16 6.12
N PRO A 292 10.63 -5.10 5.16
CA PRO A 292 11.79 -5.97 5.03
C PRO A 292 13.05 -5.13 4.75
N SER A 293 14.19 -5.57 5.29
CA SER A 293 15.49 -4.97 4.95
C SER A 293 15.75 -5.14 3.46
N ALA A 294 16.31 -4.10 2.85
CA ALA A 294 16.70 -4.08 1.45
C ALA A 294 17.88 -5.01 1.16
#